data_AF-A8F3R8-F1
#
_entry.id   AF-A8F3R8-F1
#
_cell.length_a   1.000
_cell.length_b   1.000
_cell.length_c   1.000
_cell.angle_alpha   90.00
_cell.angle_beta   90.00
_cell.angle_gamma   90.00
#
_symmetry.space_group_name_H-M   'P 1'
#
loop_
_entity.id
_entity.type
_entity.pdbx_description
1 polymer ?
#
loop_
_entity_poly.entity_id
_entity_poly.type
_entity_poly.pdbx_seq_one_letter_code
_entity_poly.pdbx_strand_id
1 'polypeptide(L)'
;MRKLLFFAPLIVAIAIFGAEVKIKDVSPVLDIYEPVSFMIENKIMDLDENGNFRGGLLVTRFDIAQYLYNILSKFQLRDISDKLGNLEKNQQNLSTKIMGIEAAYKTYEQRLKDFEMSVASLQSQTDKLSQQIYAQLHKEIEEILNQHQNQISRLEPVLSRVEALEKLASSLQKSIESTDSNLNLLSSKIAELQANQTELSRSFSSSENLLNSLLKNVNENSQSIQKLSEQFNVQMNAQGKLYDQKITELAARLDALSKGLQNDLSIQKKQLTDFQQNLELYNSRVTQLQQDMKIIESLASKDELSHVQDSITSLNQKIEEIDVNLTQLEQKMEDTQVGMLQKKIGELETKQKNLESSVLTAYLIGAAGVAIGLIAVLFQWSGQ
;
A
#
# COMPACT_ATOMS: atom_id res chain seq x y z
N MET A 1 -5.88 140.97 19.82
CA MET A 1 -5.74 141.86 18.64
C MET A 1 -6.60 143.10 18.85
N ARG A 2 -5.96 144.27 18.70
CA ARG A 2 -6.52 145.61 18.40
C ARG A 2 -7.64 146.16 19.29
N LYS A 3 -7.25 147.07 20.19
CA LYS A 3 -7.92 148.36 20.33
C LYS A 3 -6.88 149.46 20.14
N LEU A 4 -6.69 149.84 18.88
CA LEU A 4 -6.01 151.06 18.48
C LEU A 4 -7.11 152.11 18.27
N LEU A 5 -7.00 153.22 19.00
CA LEU A 5 -6.94 154.57 18.43
C LEU A 5 -8.16 155.07 17.67
N PHE A 6 -8.89 156.01 18.27
CA PHE A 6 -9.38 157.26 17.64
C PHE A 6 -9.88 158.17 18.77
N PHE A 7 -8.98 158.96 19.35
CA PHE A 7 -8.80 160.39 19.07
C PHE A 7 -10.02 161.25 19.41
N ALA A 8 -9.78 162.12 20.39
CA ALA A 8 -10.45 163.40 20.56
C ALA A 8 -10.79 164.04 19.20
N PRO A 9 -11.98 164.61 19.10
CA PRO A 9 -12.01 166.07 19.19
C PRO A 9 -13.30 166.56 19.87
N LEU A 10 -13.20 167.21 21.04
CA LEU A 10 -13.99 168.41 21.32
C LEU A 10 -13.53 169.11 22.61
N ILE A 11 -12.21 169.22 22.79
CA ILE A 11 -11.66 170.44 23.36
C ILE A 11 -11.75 171.44 22.20
N VAL A 12 -12.36 172.60 22.41
CA VAL A 12 -12.76 173.59 21.38
C VAL A 12 -14.12 173.31 20.73
N ALA A 13 -15.19 173.54 21.48
CA ALA A 13 -16.28 174.37 21.03
C ALA A 13 -17.08 174.78 22.26
N ILE A 14 -17.28 176.09 22.41
CA ILE A 14 -18.23 176.69 23.33
C ILE A 14 -17.68 176.86 24.77
N ALA A 15 -16.50 177.48 24.86
CA ALA A 15 -16.35 178.67 25.74
C ALA A 15 -17.16 179.84 25.15
N ILE A 16 -18.45 179.57 24.91
CA ILE A 16 -19.44 180.46 24.34
C ILE A 16 -20.52 180.48 25.40
N PHE A 17 -20.49 181.57 26.17
CA PHE A 17 -21.62 182.08 26.90
C PHE A 17 -22.12 181.19 28.05
N GLY A 18 -21.28 181.01 29.07
CA GLY A 18 -21.70 181.52 30.36
C GLY A 18 -21.41 183.02 30.34
N ALA A 19 -22.15 183.78 29.51
CA ALA A 19 -22.22 185.21 29.75
C ALA A 19 -22.90 185.25 31.10
N GLU A 20 -22.07 185.38 32.14
CA GLU A 20 -22.52 185.67 33.49
C GLU A 20 -23.62 186.70 33.28
N VAL A 21 -24.86 186.28 33.51
CA VAL A 21 -26.00 187.11 33.20
C VAL A 21 -25.85 188.26 34.20
N LYS A 22 -25.23 189.34 33.72
CA LYS A 22 -24.94 190.51 34.53
C LYS A 22 -26.25 191.25 34.67
N ILE A 23 -27.03 190.76 35.62
CA ILE A 23 -28.25 191.38 36.09
C ILE A 23 -27.80 192.62 36.84
N LYS A 24 -27.92 193.78 36.20
CA LYS A 24 -27.30 195.02 36.70
C LYS A 24 -27.84 195.44 38.07
N ASP A 25 -29.10 195.14 38.36
CA ASP A 25 -29.82 195.56 39.56
C ASP A 25 -29.98 194.46 40.62
N VAL A 26 -29.46 193.25 40.38
CA VAL A 26 -29.43 192.17 41.37
C VAL A 26 -27.97 191.82 41.66
N SER A 27 -27.52 192.12 42.87
CA SER A 27 -26.15 191.84 43.29
C SER A 27 -25.90 190.33 43.38
N PRO A 28 -24.77 189.81 42.84
CA PRO A 28 -24.40 188.39 42.96
C PRO A 28 -24.28 187.84 44.38
N VAL A 29 -24.19 188.71 45.38
CA VAL A 29 -24.06 188.33 46.80
C VAL A 29 -25.43 188.16 47.49
N LEU A 30 -26.52 188.59 46.83
CA LEU A 30 -27.87 188.35 47.34
C LEU A 30 -28.27 186.89 47.13
N ASP A 31 -28.97 186.34 48.11
CA ASP A 31 -29.56 185.00 48.07
C ASP A 31 -30.49 184.78 46.85
N ILE A 32 -31.11 185.84 46.37
CA ILE A 32 -32.02 185.80 45.21
C ILE A 32 -31.30 185.75 43.86
N TYR A 33 -29.99 186.01 43.79
CA TYR A 33 -29.28 186.10 42.51
C TYR A 33 -29.27 184.75 41.76
N GLU A 34 -28.99 183.64 42.45
CA GLU A 34 -28.93 182.32 41.81
C GLU A 34 -30.28 181.86 41.25
N PRO A 35 -31.41 181.95 41.98
CA PRO A 35 -32.74 181.71 41.40
C PRO A 35 -33.04 182.57 40.17
N VAL A 36 -32.69 183.86 40.22
CA VAL A 36 -32.95 184.79 39.12
C VAL A 36 -32.06 184.49 37.91
N SER A 37 -30.77 184.21 38.13
CA SER A 37 -29.83 183.80 37.08
C SER A 37 -30.32 182.52 36.41
N PHE A 38 -30.74 181.51 37.20
CA PHE A 38 -31.29 180.27 36.67
C PHE A 38 -32.53 180.53 35.80
N MET A 39 -33.46 181.39 36.25
CA MET A 39 -34.66 181.73 35.48
C MET A 39 -34.29 182.39 34.15
N ILE A 40 -33.30 183.28 34.12
CA ILE A 40 -32.90 183.97 32.88
C ILE A 40 -32.09 183.06 31.96
N GLU A 41 -31.12 182.32 32.51
CA GLU A 41 -30.29 181.36 31.76
C GLU A 41 -31.14 180.29 31.08
N ASN A 42 -32.16 179.79 31.77
CA ASN A 42 -33.08 178.81 31.21
C ASN A 42 -34.16 179.43 30.30
N LYS A 43 -34.09 180.74 30.06
CA LYS A 43 -35.05 181.53 29.28
C LYS A 43 -36.47 181.38 29.79
N ILE A 44 -36.60 181.27 31.11
CA ILE A 44 -37.88 181.27 31.81
C ILE A 44 -38.34 182.71 31.97
N MET A 45 -37.45 183.60 32.41
CA MET A 45 -37.66 185.05 32.53
C MET A 45 -36.67 185.83 31.66
N ASP A 46 -36.99 187.09 31.35
CA ASP A 46 -36.16 187.97 30.51
C ASP A 46 -35.69 189.20 31.32
N LEU A 47 -34.56 189.78 30.89
CA LEU A 47 -34.09 191.08 31.38
C LEU A 47 -34.73 192.21 30.57
N ASP A 48 -34.83 193.41 31.17
CA ASP A 48 -35.23 194.61 30.42
C ASP A 48 -34.17 195.01 29.37
N GLU A 49 -34.50 195.99 28.53
CA GLU A 49 -33.60 196.53 27.49
C GLU A 49 -32.26 197.06 28.07
N ASN A 50 -32.22 197.38 29.36
CA ASN A 50 -31.03 197.87 30.05
C ASN A 50 -30.25 196.77 30.78
N GLY A 51 -30.68 195.51 30.75
CA GLY A 51 -30.05 194.39 31.47
C GLY A 51 -30.37 194.33 32.96
N ASN A 52 -31.46 194.97 33.39
CA ASN A 52 -32.00 194.90 34.76
C ASN A 52 -33.10 193.84 34.83
N PHE A 53 -33.12 193.05 35.91
CA PHE A 53 -34.18 192.07 36.19
C PHE A 53 -35.44 192.72 36.75
N ARG A 54 -35.30 193.87 37.42
CA ARG A 54 -36.42 194.67 37.93
C ARG A 54 -37.28 193.93 38.94
N GLY A 55 -36.66 193.24 39.91
CA GLY A 55 -37.36 192.39 40.89
C GLY A 55 -38.39 193.10 41.79
N GLY A 56 -38.37 194.43 41.87
CA GLY A 56 -39.36 195.23 42.59
C GLY A 56 -40.61 195.61 41.78
N LEU A 57 -40.66 195.29 40.49
CA LEU A 57 -41.83 195.57 39.65
C LEU A 57 -42.94 194.54 39.84
N LEU A 58 -44.18 195.02 39.75
CA LEU A 58 -45.35 194.17 39.76
C LEU A 58 -45.35 193.30 38.50
N VAL A 59 -45.27 191.99 38.70
CA VAL A 59 -45.39 190.99 37.64
C VAL A 59 -46.84 190.89 37.20
N THR A 60 -47.12 191.00 35.90
CA THR A 60 -48.48 190.85 35.38
C THR A 60 -48.87 189.38 35.24
N ARG A 61 -50.18 189.10 35.14
CA ARG A 61 -50.66 187.73 34.86
C ARG A 61 -50.15 187.19 33.52
N PHE A 62 -49.84 188.06 32.55
CA PHE A 62 -49.25 187.66 31.27
C PHE A 62 -47.81 187.22 31.43
N ASP A 63 -47.02 187.95 32.22
CA ASP A 63 -45.63 187.58 32.53
C ASP A 63 -45.59 186.22 33.23
N ILE A 64 -46.46 186.01 34.23
CA ILE A 64 -46.60 184.70 34.90
C ILE A 64 -46.96 183.61 33.89
N ALA A 65 -47.91 183.86 32.97
CA ALA A 65 -48.30 182.87 31.97
C ALA A 65 -47.16 182.52 31.02
N GLN A 66 -46.36 183.51 30.59
CA GLN A 66 -45.18 183.29 29.75
C GLN A 66 -44.10 182.49 30.49
N TYR A 67 -43.82 182.84 31.74
CA TYR A 67 -42.84 182.11 32.56
C TYR A 67 -43.28 180.65 32.79
N LEU A 68 -44.57 180.43 33.08
CA LEU A 68 -45.13 179.08 33.21
C LEU A 68 -45.07 178.31 31.89
N TYR A 69 -45.36 178.95 30.76
CA TYR A 69 -45.24 178.33 29.44
C TYR A 69 -43.79 177.93 29.13
N ASN A 70 -42.84 178.81 29.41
CA ASN A 70 -41.42 178.55 29.22
C ASN A 70 -40.95 177.37 30.09
N ILE A 71 -41.39 177.29 31.35
CA ILE A 71 -41.12 176.13 32.21
C ILE A 71 -41.70 174.84 31.60
N LEU A 72 -42.99 174.85 31.23
CA LEU A 72 -43.67 173.68 30.66
C LEU A 72 -43.00 173.19 29.38
N SER A 73 -42.56 174.12 28.52
CA SER A 73 -41.92 173.83 27.24
C SER A 73 -40.46 173.38 27.42
N LYS A 74 -39.66 174.16 28.18
CA LYS A 74 -38.22 173.94 28.37
C LYS A 74 -37.93 172.60 29.02
N PHE A 75 -38.72 172.21 30.03
CA PHE A 75 -38.58 170.92 30.71
C PHE A 75 -39.45 169.81 30.10
N GLN A 76 -40.14 170.08 28.99
CA GLN A 76 -41.05 169.14 28.34
C GLN A 76 -42.01 168.49 29.35
N LEU A 77 -42.50 169.26 30.33
CA LEU A 77 -43.30 168.72 31.43
C LEU A 77 -44.59 168.06 30.92
N ARG A 78 -45.04 168.48 29.72
CA ARG A 78 -46.18 167.89 29.01
C ARG A 78 -45.91 166.45 28.55
N ASP A 79 -44.68 166.11 28.20
CA ASP A 79 -44.30 164.79 27.65
C ASP A 79 -43.86 163.80 28.75
N ILE A 80 -43.65 164.29 29.99
CA ILE A 80 -43.24 163.44 31.11
C ILE A 80 -44.28 162.37 31.38
N SER A 81 -45.58 162.72 31.31
CA SER A 81 -46.67 161.77 31.50
C SER A 81 -46.60 160.61 30.49
N ASP A 82 -46.36 160.92 29.21
CA ASP A 82 -46.28 159.91 28.15
C ASP A 82 -45.02 159.04 28.28
N LYS A 83 -43.87 159.67 28.61
CA LYS A 83 -42.62 158.94 28.86
C LYS A 83 -42.75 158.00 30.07
N LEU A 84 -43.39 158.45 31.15
CA LEU A 84 -43.64 157.64 32.34
C LEU A 84 -44.59 156.48 32.04
N GLY A 85 -45.69 156.74 31.33
CA GLY A 85 -46.62 155.68 30.92
C GLY A 85 -45.98 154.63 30.00
N ASN A 86 -45.07 155.03 29.11
CA ASN A 86 -44.33 154.09 28.27
C ASN A 86 -43.31 153.27 29.08
N LEU A 87 -42.64 153.89 30.04
CA LEU A 87 -41.72 153.18 30.93
C LEU A 87 -42.46 152.14 31.78
N GLU A 88 -43.64 152.49 32.29
CA GLU A 88 -44.51 151.56 33.04
C GLU A 88 -44.96 150.38 32.17
N LYS A 89 -45.42 150.63 30.93
CA LYS A 89 -45.75 149.56 29.98
C LYS A 89 -44.56 148.65 29.69
N ASN A 90 -43.37 149.23 29.51
CA ASN A 90 -42.15 148.45 29.28
C ASN A 90 -41.76 147.61 30.50
N GLN A 91 -41.91 148.16 31.71
CA GLN A 91 -41.69 147.45 32.96
C GLN A 91 -42.69 146.27 33.10
N GLN A 92 -43.97 146.49 32.82
CA GLN A 92 -45.00 145.45 32.86
C GLN A 92 -44.72 144.33 31.85
N ASN A 93 -44.30 144.70 30.62
CA ASN A 93 -43.92 143.74 29.59
C ASN A 93 -42.67 142.93 30.01
N LEU A 94 -41.65 143.61 30.55
CA LEU A 94 -40.44 142.94 31.05
C LEU A 94 -40.76 141.99 32.20
N SER A 95 -41.60 142.41 33.15
CA SER A 95 -42.07 141.58 34.26
C SER A 95 -42.78 140.31 33.75
N THR A 96 -43.67 140.47 32.76
CA THR A 96 -44.37 139.34 32.13
C THR A 96 -43.39 138.36 31.46
N LYS A 97 -42.38 138.88 30.74
CA LYS A 97 -41.34 138.05 30.12
C LYS A 97 -40.49 137.32 31.17
N ILE A 98 -40.14 137.97 32.27
CA ILE A 98 -39.39 137.36 33.38
C ILE A 98 -40.19 136.21 33.99
N MET A 99 -41.49 136.40 34.27
CA MET A 99 -42.35 135.34 34.77
C MET A 99 -42.44 134.16 33.79
N GLY A 100 -42.53 134.44 32.48
CA GLY A 100 -42.53 133.40 31.45
C GLY A 100 -41.22 132.62 31.39
N ILE A 101 -40.08 133.29 31.52
CA ILE A 101 -38.75 132.67 31.59
C ILE A 101 -38.62 131.80 32.86
N GLU A 102 -39.09 132.29 34.01
CA GLU A 102 -39.04 131.54 35.26
C GLU A 102 -39.91 130.26 35.19
N ALA A 103 -41.10 130.36 34.60
CA ALA A 103 -41.97 129.20 34.38
C ALA A 103 -41.33 128.17 33.42
N ALA A 104 -40.73 128.63 32.32
CA ALA A 104 -39.99 127.77 31.41
C ALA A 104 -38.80 127.10 32.09
N TYR A 105 -38.04 127.85 32.90
CA TYR A 105 -36.91 127.33 33.68
C TYR A 105 -37.34 126.20 34.62
N LYS A 106 -38.40 126.40 35.41
CA LYS A 106 -38.95 125.35 36.29
C LYS A 106 -39.39 124.12 35.52
N THR A 107 -39.97 124.32 34.33
CA THR A 107 -40.37 123.21 33.44
C THR A 107 -39.15 122.42 32.93
N TYR A 108 -38.08 123.09 32.52
CA TYR A 108 -36.86 122.43 32.09
C TYR A 108 -36.14 121.72 33.23
N GLU A 109 -36.12 122.30 34.43
CA GLU A 109 -35.57 121.65 35.61
C GLU A 109 -36.31 120.34 35.94
N GLN A 110 -37.65 120.35 35.85
CA GLN A 110 -38.43 119.13 36.07
C GLN A 110 -38.14 118.07 35.00
N ARG A 111 -38.08 118.46 33.72
CA ARG A 111 -37.75 117.54 32.62
C ARG A 111 -36.35 116.95 32.76
N LEU A 112 -35.39 117.71 33.29
CA LEU A 112 -34.04 117.23 33.56
C LEU A 112 -34.05 116.16 34.66
N LYS A 113 -34.78 116.38 35.76
CA LYS A 113 -34.96 115.38 36.83
C LYS A 113 -35.63 114.10 36.32
N ASP A 114 -36.67 114.23 35.50
CA ASP A 114 -37.36 113.08 34.92
C ASP A 114 -36.45 112.29 33.97
N PHE A 115 -35.60 113.00 33.21
CA PHE A 115 -34.59 112.38 32.36
C PHE A 115 -33.50 111.67 33.17
N GLU A 116 -32.98 112.28 34.23
CA GLU A 116 -32.01 111.65 35.15
C GLU A 116 -32.57 110.35 35.76
N MET A 117 -33.84 110.36 36.20
CA MET A 117 -34.51 109.14 36.69
C MET A 117 -34.63 108.07 35.60
N SER A 118 -34.94 108.48 34.37
CA SER A 118 -35.05 107.55 33.23
C SER A 118 -33.70 106.92 32.88
N VAL A 119 -32.61 107.70 32.91
CA VAL A 119 -31.24 107.21 32.70
C VAL A 119 -30.85 106.23 33.80
N ALA A 120 -31.12 106.54 35.07
CA ALA A 120 -30.85 105.64 36.18
C ALA A 120 -31.63 104.32 36.07
N SER A 121 -32.90 104.38 35.65
CA SER A 121 -33.71 103.19 35.40
C SER A 121 -33.17 102.34 34.25
N LEU A 122 -32.79 102.95 33.13
CA LEU A 122 -32.20 102.26 31.98
C LEU A 122 -30.86 101.60 32.36
N GLN A 123 -30.03 102.27 33.16
CA GLN A 123 -28.78 101.71 33.66
C GLN A 123 -29.05 100.46 34.50
N SER A 124 -30.00 100.52 35.44
CA SER A 124 -30.38 99.35 36.26
C SER A 124 -30.93 98.20 35.42
N GLN A 125 -31.74 98.47 34.39
CA GLN A 125 -32.23 97.45 33.47
C GLN A 125 -31.10 96.82 32.65
N THR A 126 -30.14 97.63 32.20
CA THR A 126 -28.96 97.17 31.46
C THR A 126 -28.09 96.26 32.32
N ASP A 127 -27.86 96.63 33.58
CA ASP A 127 -27.08 95.82 34.53
C ASP A 127 -27.76 94.47 34.80
N LYS A 128 -29.08 94.47 35.03
CA LYS A 128 -29.87 93.24 35.22
C LYS A 128 -29.83 92.35 33.99
N LEU A 129 -30.02 92.93 32.80
CA LEU A 129 -30.00 92.18 31.55
C LEU A 129 -28.61 91.59 31.30
N SER A 130 -27.54 92.35 31.56
CA SER A 130 -26.16 91.88 31.45
C SER A 130 -25.88 90.70 32.37
N GLN A 131 -26.30 90.78 33.64
CA GLN A 131 -26.16 89.68 34.60
C GLN A 131 -26.97 88.43 34.20
N GLN A 132 -28.20 88.62 33.71
CA GLN A 132 -29.04 87.52 33.24
C GLN A 132 -28.43 86.82 32.02
N ILE A 133 -27.99 87.59 31.03
CA ILE A 133 -27.32 87.05 29.83
C ILE A 133 -26.06 86.29 30.24
N TYR A 134 -25.24 86.85 31.13
CA TYR A 134 -24.02 86.18 31.59
C TYR A 134 -24.32 84.86 32.29
N ALA A 135 -25.26 84.86 33.24
CA ALA A 135 -25.63 83.66 33.99
C ALA A 135 -26.24 82.58 33.08
N GLN A 136 -27.12 82.97 32.16
CA GLN A 136 -27.75 82.03 31.24
C GLN A 136 -26.73 81.44 30.26
N LEU A 137 -25.91 82.27 29.63
CA LEU A 137 -24.89 81.82 28.69
C LEU A 137 -23.87 80.90 29.38
N HIS A 138 -23.43 81.25 30.59
CA HIS A 138 -22.51 80.42 31.35
C HIS A 138 -23.10 79.05 31.66
N LYS A 139 -24.35 79.01 32.11
CA LYS A 139 -25.07 77.77 32.39
C LYS A 139 -25.23 76.91 31.14
N GLU A 140 -25.67 77.48 30.02
CA GLU A 140 -25.83 76.75 28.75
C GLU A 140 -24.49 76.19 28.25
N ILE A 141 -23.41 76.97 28.33
CA ILE A 141 -22.06 76.51 27.98
C ILE A 141 -21.62 75.35 28.88
N GLU A 142 -21.82 75.45 30.20
CA GLU A 142 -21.45 74.40 31.15
C GLU A 142 -22.25 73.11 30.92
N GLU A 143 -23.55 73.21 30.65
CA GLU A 143 -24.40 72.07 30.30
C GLU A 143 -23.92 71.38 29.01
N ILE A 144 -23.61 72.15 27.96
CA ILE A 144 -23.08 71.63 26.69
C ILE A 144 -21.72 70.95 26.89
N LEU A 145 -20.81 71.57 27.65
CA LEU A 145 -19.49 70.98 27.94
C LEU A 145 -19.63 69.66 28.69
N ASN A 146 -20.50 69.60 29.70
CA ASN A 146 -20.76 68.38 30.45
C ASN A 146 -21.39 67.28 29.58
N GLN A 147 -22.30 67.64 28.68
CA GLN A 147 -22.88 66.70 27.70
C GLN A 147 -21.81 66.13 26.77
N HIS A 148 -20.94 66.98 26.21
CA HIS A 148 -19.84 66.54 25.35
C HIS A 148 -18.83 65.68 26.09
N GLN A 149 -18.45 66.04 27.32
CA GLN A 149 -17.54 65.24 28.14
C GLN A 149 -18.12 63.84 28.42
N ASN A 150 -19.42 63.76 28.69
CA ASN A 150 -20.13 62.49 28.87
C ASN A 150 -20.18 61.67 27.57
N GLN A 151 -20.39 62.31 26.41
CA GLN A 151 -20.34 61.64 25.10
C GLN A 151 -18.95 61.09 24.81
N ILE A 152 -17.89 61.87 25.03
CA ILE A 152 -16.49 61.44 24.87
C ILE A 152 -16.19 60.24 25.77
N SER A 153 -16.60 60.29 27.03
CA SER A 153 -16.40 59.20 27.99
C SER A 153 -17.11 57.90 27.58
N ARG A 154 -18.22 58.01 26.82
CA ARG A 154 -18.92 56.84 26.27
C ARG A 154 -18.28 56.29 24.99
N LEU A 155 -17.51 57.09 24.26
CA LEU A 155 -16.81 56.65 23.05
C LEU A 155 -15.56 55.82 23.37
N GLU A 156 -14.85 56.13 24.45
CA GLU A 156 -13.64 55.41 24.87
C GLU A 156 -13.83 53.88 24.97
N PRO A 157 -14.83 53.35 25.71
CA PRO A 157 -15.04 51.90 25.78
C PRO A 157 -15.49 51.29 24.45
N VAL A 158 -16.15 52.06 23.58
CA VAL A 158 -16.54 51.60 22.24
C VAL A 158 -15.29 51.41 21.39
N LEU A 159 -14.34 52.36 21.42
CA LEU A 159 -13.06 52.24 20.73
C LEU A 159 -12.27 51.02 21.21
N SER A 160 -12.13 50.83 22.52
CA SER A 160 -11.45 49.63 23.07
C SER A 160 -12.12 48.32 22.64
N ARG A 161 -13.46 48.30 22.54
CA ARG A 161 -14.20 47.12 22.06
C ARG A 161 -13.97 46.88 20.57
N VAL A 162 -13.87 47.92 19.74
CA VAL A 162 -13.52 47.80 18.32
C VAL A 162 -12.13 47.19 18.15
N GLU A 163 -11.12 47.69 18.87
CA GLU A 163 -9.77 47.12 18.83
C GLU A 163 -9.72 45.65 19.27
N ALA A 164 -10.50 45.28 20.29
CA ALA A 164 -10.61 43.89 20.74
C ALA A 164 -11.25 42.99 19.67
N LEU A 165 -12.29 43.49 18.98
CA LEU A 165 -12.93 42.78 17.88
C LEU A 165 -12.00 42.64 16.67
N GLU A 166 -11.19 43.64 16.34
CA GLU A 166 -10.17 43.57 15.27
C GLU A 166 -9.13 42.48 15.56
N LYS A 167 -8.63 42.41 16.81
CA LYS A 167 -7.71 41.34 17.23
C LYS A 167 -8.34 39.95 17.14
N LEU A 168 -9.59 39.82 17.58
CA LEU A 168 -10.34 38.56 17.48
C LEU A 168 -10.52 38.14 16.01
N ALA A 169 -10.92 39.07 15.13
CA ALA A 169 -11.09 38.82 13.71
C ALA A 169 -9.78 38.34 13.05
N SER A 170 -8.65 38.99 13.36
CA SER A 170 -7.34 38.57 12.87
C SER A 170 -6.95 37.16 13.36
N SER A 171 -7.24 36.84 14.62
CA SER A 171 -6.99 35.49 15.16
C SER A 171 -7.86 34.42 14.49
N LEU A 172 -9.14 34.73 14.27
CA LEU A 172 -10.06 33.82 13.58
C LEU A 172 -9.62 33.59 12.14
N GLN A 173 -9.19 34.63 11.42
CA GLN A 173 -8.65 34.51 10.07
C GLN A 173 -7.47 33.53 10.01
N LYS A 174 -6.49 33.68 10.90
CA LYS A 174 -5.34 32.75 10.97
C LYS A 174 -5.77 31.31 11.27
N SER A 175 -6.77 31.14 12.14
CA SER A 175 -7.32 29.81 12.45
C SER A 175 -8.01 29.18 11.24
N ILE A 176 -8.72 29.98 10.43
CA ILE A 176 -9.35 29.54 9.17
C ILE A 176 -8.28 29.11 8.17
N GLU A 177 -7.25 29.93 7.94
CA GLU A 177 -6.14 29.62 7.02
C GLU A 177 -5.41 28.33 7.41
N SER A 178 -5.18 28.11 8.71
CA SER A 178 -4.59 26.87 9.22
C SER A 178 -5.51 25.66 9.03
N THR A 179 -6.82 25.83 9.26
CA THR A 179 -7.80 24.76 9.06
C THR A 179 -7.91 24.38 7.58
N ASP A 180 -7.91 25.37 6.68
CA ASP A 180 -7.94 25.14 5.23
C ASP A 180 -6.69 24.37 4.75
N SER A 181 -5.51 24.75 5.25
CA SER A 181 -4.26 24.02 4.98
C SER A 181 -4.32 22.56 5.44
N ASN A 182 -4.88 22.30 6.62
CA ASN A 182 -5.06 20.94 7.15
C ASN A 182 -6.08 20.13 6.33
N LEU A 183 -7.17 20.76 5.87
CA LEU A 183 -8.14 20.11 4.98
C LEU A 183 -7.52 19.72 3.65
N ASN A 184 -6.69 20.59 3.08
CA ASN A 184 -5.95 20.29 1.84
C ASN A 184 -5.01 19.09 2.03
N LEU A 185 -4.27 19.04 3.14
CA LEU A 185 -3.41 17.90 3.47
C LEU A 185 -4.21 16.60 3.65
N LEU A 186 -5.36 16.67 4.33
CA LEU A 186 -6.23 15.52 4.54
C LEU A 186 -6.81 15.01 3.22
N SER A 187 -7.22 15.93 2.33
CA SER A 187 -7.69 15.60 0.99
C SER A 187 -6.63 14.87 0.17
N SER A 188 -5.37 15.33 0.19
CA SER A 188 -4.25 14.64 -0.47
C SER A 188 -4.03 13.23 0.10
N LYS A 189 -4.07 13.07 1.42
CA LYS A 189 -3.95 11.73 2.05
C LYS A 189 -5.09 10.80 1.68
N ILE A 190 -6.32 11.31 1.56
CA ILE A 190 -7.47 10.52 1.10
C ILE A 190 -7.25 10.04 -0.33
N ALA A 191 -6.79 10.92 -1.23
CA ALA A 191 -6.49 10.56 -2.61
C ALA A 191 -5.39 9.48 -2.69
N GLU A 192 -4.33 9.60 -1.88
CA GLU A 192 -3.27 8.59 -1.78
C GLU A 192 -3.80 7.24 -1.28
N LEU A 193 -4.62 7.24 -0.23
CA LEU A 193 -5.24 6.02 0.29
C LEU A 193 -6.15 5.35 -0.74
N GLN A 194 -6.89 6.13 -1.53
CA GLN A 194 -7.74 5.60 -2.62
C GLN A 194 -6.89 4.97 -3.75
N ALA A 195 -5.76 5.59 -4.10
CA ALA A 195 -4.82 5.03 -5.07
C ALA A 195 -4.24 3.69 -4.55
N ASN A 196 -3.79 3.66 -3.31
CA ASN A 196 -3.27 2.46 -2.66
C ASN A 196 -4.33 1.35 -2.58
N GLN A 197 -5.58 1.68 -2.25
CA GLN A 197 -6.69 0.72 -2.23
C GLN A 197 -6.94 0.11 -3.62
N THR A 198 -6.87 0.93 -4.67
CA THR A 198 -7.03 0.47 -6.06
C THR A 198 -5.90 -0.48 -6.44
N GLU A 199 -4.67 -0.17 -6.06
CA GLU A 199 -3.50 -1.02 -6.32
C GLU A 199 -3.56 -2.34 -5.55
N LEU A 200 -3.92 -2.33 -4.27
CA LEU A 200 -4.15 -3.53 -3.49
C LEU A 200 -5.23 -4.41 -4.13
N SER A 201 -6.33 -3.81 -4.60
CA SER A 201 -7.40 -4.55 -5.26
C SER A 201 -6.90 -5.25 -6.53
N ARG A 202 -6.07 -4.59 -7.35
CA ARG A 202 -5.43 -5.21 -8.53
C ARG A 202 -4.50 -6.35 -8.16
N SER A 203 -3.67 -6.16 -7.13
CA SER A 203 -2.75 -7.18 -6.63
C SER A 203 -3.49 -8.42 -6.12
N PHE A 204 -4.62 -8.20 -5.42
CA PHE A 204 -5.49 -9.27 -4.94
C PHE A 204 -6.08 -10.07 -6.10
N SER A 205 -6.68 -9.41 -7.10
CA SER A 205 -7.22 -10.09 -8.29
C SER A 205 -6.14 -10.86 -9.07
N SER A 206 -4.92 -10.31 -9.15
CA SER A 206 -3.79 -11.02 -9.77
C SER A 206 -3.43 -12.29 -9.00
N SER A 207 -3.36 -12.20 -7.66
CA SER A 207 -3.09 -13.35 -6.78
C SER A 207 -4.19 -14.40 -6.87
N GLU A 208 -5.46 -14.00 -6.92
CA GLU A 208 -6.61 -14.89 -7.12
C GLU A 208 -6.50 -15.67 -8.44
N ASN A 209 -6.13 -14.99 -9.54
CA ASN A 209 -5.93 -15.63 -10.84
C ASN A 209 -4.76 -16.64 -10.84
N LEU A 210 -3.65 -16.31 -10.16
CA LEU A 210 -2.54 -17.23 -9.99
C LEU A 210 -2.95 -18.46 -9.17
N LEU A 211 -3.72 -18.26 -8.10
CA LEU A 211 -4.19 -19.34 -7.25
C LEU A 211 -5.15 -20.27 -7.99
N ASN A 212 -6.07 -19.72 -8.79
CA ASN A 212 -6.95 -20.50 -9.67
C ASN A 212 -6.16 -21.30 -10.73
N SER A 213 -5.09 -20.72 -11.28
CA SER A 213 -4.21 -21.40 -12.23
C SER A 213 -3.44 -22.54 -11.57
N LEU A 214 -2.90 -22.32 -10.36
CA LEU A 214 -2.26 -23.36 -9.56
C LEU A 214 -3.22 -24.49 -9.22
N LEU A 215 -4.45 -24.17 -8.79
CA LEU A 215 -5.49 -25.16 -8.51
C LEU A 215 -5.77 -26.04 -9.73
N LYS A 216 -5.90 -25.43 -10.91
CA LYS A 216 -6.07 -26.14 -12.19
C LYS A 216 -4.89 -27.07 -12.46
N ASN A 217 -3.66 -26.57 -12.37
CA ASN A 217 -2.46 -27.38 -12.60
C ASN A 217 -2.34 -28.55 -11.61
N VAL A 218 -2.69 -28.33 -10.32
CA VAL A 218 -2.72 -29.40 -9.31
C VAL A 218 -3.73 -30.48 -9.68
N ASN A 219 -4.92 -30.10 -10.14
CA ASN A 219 -5.94 -31.06 -10.60
C ASN A 219 -5.47 -31.84 -11.83
N GLU A 220 -4.89 -31.18 -12.82
CA GLU A 220 -4.35 -31.83 -14.03
C GLU A 220 -3.20 -32.79 -13.70
N ASN A 221 -2.30 -32.40 -12.79
CA ASN A 221 -1.23 -33.25 -12.30
C ASN A 221 -1.78 -34.45 -11.51
N SER A 222 -2.78 -34.24 -10.65
CA SER A 222 -3.44 -35.32 -9.90
C SER A 222 -4.05 -36.36 -10.85
N GLN A 223 -4.75 -35.93 -11.90
CA GLN A 223 -5.29 -36.81 -12.94
C GLN A 223 -4.18 -37.55 -13.70
N SER A 224 -3.08 -36.88 -14.01
CA SER A 224 -1.94 -37.49 -14.70
C SER A 224 -1.26 -38.56 -13.84
N ILE A 225 -1.11 -38.31 -12.54
CA ILE A 225 -0.61 -39.29 -11.57
C ILE A 225 -1.56 -40.49 -11.48
N GLN A 226 -2.87 -40.27 -11.44
CA GLN A 226 -3.86 -41.35 -11.43
C GLN A 226 -3.73 -42.22 -12.69
N LYS A 227 -3.66 -41.62 -13.88
CA LYS A 227 -3.45 -42.35 -15.14
C LYS A 227 -2.15 -43.14 -15.13
N LEU A 228 -1.06 -42.55 -14.66
CA LEU A 228 0.23 -43.22 -14.55
C LEU A 228 0.15 -44.43 -13.59
N SER A 229 -0.54 -44.27 -12.46
CA SER A 229 -0.77 -45.35 -11.49
C SER A 229 -1.58 -46.51 -12.10
N GLU A 230 -2.65 -46.19 -12.84
CA GLU A 230 -3.45 -47.19 -13.57
C GLU A 230 -2.61 -47.93 -14.62
N GLN A 231 -1.84 -47.20 -15.43
CA GLN A 231 -0.93 -47.80 -16.42
C GLN A 231 0.12 -48.71 -15.78
N PHE A 232 0.73 -48.26 -14.68
CA PHE A 232 1.70 -49.06 -13.94
C PHE A 232 1.07 -50.34 -13.39
N ASN A 233 -0.13 -50.27 -12.81
CA ASN A 233 -0.85 -51.45 -12.33
C ASN A 233 -1.16 -52.44 -13.47
N VAL A 234 -1.61 -51.94 -14.62
CA VAL A 234 -1.86 -52.78 -15.81
C VAL A 234 -0.57 -53.48 -16.26
N GLN A 235 0.54 -52.74 -16.36
CA GLN A 235 1.82 -53.29 -16.79
C GLN A 235 2.37 -54.33 -15.79
N MET A 236 2.29 -54.04 -14.49
CA MET A 236 2.69 -54.95 -13.42
C MET A 236 1.85 -56.24 -13.44
N ASN A 237 0.53 -56.13 -13.62
CA ASN A 237 -0.35 -57.29 -13.74
C ASN A 237 -0.03 -58.13 -14.98
N ALA A 238 0.27 -57.49 -16.11
CA ALA A 238 0.68 -58.19 -17.33
C ALA A 238 2.02 -58.91 -17.15
N GLN A 239 3.00 -58.26 -16.52
CA GLN A 239 4.27 -58.88 -16.15
C GLN A 239 4.07 -60.06 -15.19
N GLY A 240 3.25 -59.91 -14.16
CA GLY A 240 2.89 -60.98 -13.23
C GLY A 240 2.34 -62.20 -13.97
N LYS A 241 1.34 -62.00 -14.85
CA LYS A 241 0.78 -63.08 -15.69
C LYS A 241 1.82 -63.75 -16.57
N LEU A 242 2.73 -62.98 -17.18
CA LEU A 242 3.81 -63.54 -18.00
C LEU A 242 4.76 -64.41 -17.16
N TYR A 243 5.10 -63.95 -15.95
CA TYR A 243 5.92 -64.74 -15.03
C TYR A 243 5.19 -66.01 -14.59
N ASP A 244 3.90 -65.94 -14.25
CA ASP A 244 3.09 -67.12 -13.91
C ASP A 244 3.04 -68.13 -15.07
N GLN A 245 2.89 -67.65 -16.31
CA GLN A 245 2.95 -68.48 -17.51
C GLN A 245 4.32 -69.15 -17.67
N LYS A 246 5.41 -68.40 -17.53
CA LYS A 246 6.78 -68.94 -17.60
C LYS A 246 7.04 -69.97 -16.50
N ILE A 247 6.58 -69.70 -15.27
CA ILE A 247 6.67 -70.65 -14.15
C ILE A 247 5.88 -71.92 -14.48
N THR A 248 4.66 -71.79 -15.00
CA THR A 248 3.82 -72.93 -15.40
C THR A 248 4.47 -73.74 -16.52
N GLU A 249 5.04 -73.09 -17.53
CA GLU A 249 5.73 -73.75 -18.63
C GLU A 249 7.00 -74.45 -18.15
N LEU A 250 7.80 -73.81 -17.29
CA LEU A 250 8.97 -74.42 -16.66
C LEU A 250 8.58 -75.63 -15.80
N ALA A 251 7.50 -75.54 -15.03
CA ALA A 251 6.98 -76.65 -14.24
C ALA A 251 6.55 -77.82 -15.14
N ALA A 252 5.87 -77.56 -16.26
CA ALA A 252 5.49 -78.57 -17.24
C ALA A 252 6.71 -79.21 -17.93
N ARG A 253 7.72 -78.41 -18.32
CA ARG A 253 8.99 -78.92 -18.87
C ARG A 253 9.74 -79.77 -17.86
N LEU A 254 9.76 -79.36 -16.60
CA LEU A 254 10.39 -80.11 -15.51
C LEU A 254 9.68 -81.45 -15.28
N ASP A 255 8.34 -81.47 -15.28
CA ASP A 255 7.54 -82.70 -15.20
C ASP A 255 7.81 -83.64 -16.39
N ALA A 256 7.85 -83.10 -17.62
CA ALA A 256 8.19 -83.87 -18.82
C ALA A 256 9.62 -84.43 -18.77
N LEU A 257 10.59 -83.64 -18.34
CA LEU A 257 11.98 -84.08 -18.14
C LEU A 257 12.06 -85.16 -17.06
N SER A 258 11.35 -84.99 -15.95
CA SER A 258 11.29 -85.97 -14.86
C SER A 258 10.71 -87.30 -15.33
N LYS A 259 9.60 -87.28 -16.07
CA LYS A 259 9.00 -88.48 -16.69
C LYS A 259 9.92 -89.11 -17.74
N GLY A 260 10.58 -88.30 -18.57
CA GLY A 260 11.58 -88.76 -19.53
C GLY A 260 12.73 -89.49 -18.84
N LEU A 261 13.32 -88.88 -17.81
CA LEU A 261 14.36 -89.49 -16.98
C LEU A 261 13.88 -90.75 -16.27
N GLN A 262 12.65 -90.78 -15.75
CA GLN A 262 12.07 -92.00 -15.16
C GLN A 262 11.96 -93.12 -16.20
N ASN A 263 11.53 -92.81 -17.43
CA ASN A 263 11.45 -93.77 -18.51
C ASN A 263 12.84 -94.27 -18.95
N ASP A 264 13.80 -93.36 -19.14
CA ASP A 264 15.19 -93.70 -19.47
C ASP A 264 15.83 -94.56 -18.37
N LEU A 265 15.59 -94.24 -17.10
CA LEU A 265 16.04 -95.05 -15.96
C LEU A 265 15.39 -96.44 -15.97
N SER A 266 14.10 -96.53 -16.31
CA SER A 266 13.39 -97.80 -16.47
C SER A 266 13.97 -98.63 -17.61
N ILE A 267 14.28 -98.01 -18.74
CA ILE A 267 14.95 -98.66 -19.89
C ILE A 267 16.35 -99.12 -19.49
N GLN A 268 17.17 -98.28 -18.87
CA GLN A 268 18.49 -98.68 -18.39
C GLN A 268 18.42 -99.81 -17.38
N LYS A 269 17.45 -99.78 -16.45
CA LYS A 269 17.22 -100.88 -15.50
C LYS A 269 16.87 -102.18 -16.22
N LYS A 270 16.04 -102.11 -17.27
CA LYS A 270 15.74 -103.26 -18.13
C LYS A 270 17.00 -103.75 -18.85
N GLN A 271 17.75 -102.86 -19.50
CA GLN A 271 19.02 -103.21 -20.16
C GLN A 271 20.01 -103.84 -19.20
N LEU A 272 20.12 -103.33 -17.97
CA LEU A 272 20.96 -103.91 -16.92
C LEU A 272 20.49 -105.32 -16.54
N THR A 273 19.17 -105.53 -16.46
CA THR A 273 18.58 -106.85 -16.20
C THR A 273 18.87 -107.81 -17.35
N ASP A 274 18.72 -107.37 -18.60
CA ASP A 274 19.04 -108.15 -19.80
C ASP A 274 20.54 -108.48 -19.86
N PHE A 275 21.41 -107.51 -19.54
CA PHE A 275 22.85 -107.74 -19.41
C PHE A 275 23.16 -108.76 -18.32
N GLN A 276 22.51 -108.67 -17.16
CA GLN A 276 22.70 -109.61 -16.06
C GLN A 276 22.27 -111.03 -16.45
N GLN A 277 21.12 -111.19 -17.13
CA GLN A 277 20.70 -112.48 -17.70
C GLN A 277 21.69 -113.02 -18.73
N ASN A 278 22.17 -112.16 -19.64
CA ASN A 278 23.20 -112.56 -20.60
C ASN A 278 24.49 -112.98 -19.90
N LEU A 279 24.88 -112.31 -18.81
CA LEU A 279 26.05 -112.64 -18.00
C LEU A 279 25.88 -113.99 -17.31
N GLU A 280 24.69 -114.29 -16.76
CA GLU A 280 24.36 -115.62 -16.22
C GLU A 280 24.42 -116.71 -17.31
N LEU A 281 23.95 -116.41 -18.53
CA LEU A 281 23.97 -117.32 -19.66
C LEU A 281 25.40 -117.57 -20.17
N TYR A 282 26.23 -116.52 -20.23
CA TYR A 282 27.66 -116.64 -20.51
C TYR A 282 28.40 -117.41 -19.42
N ASN A 283 28.09 -117.18 -18.14
CA ASN A 283 28.72 -117.89 -17.03
C ASN A 283 28.37 -119.38 -17.05
N SER A 284 27.13 -119.71 -17.42
CA SER A 284 26.68 -121.09 -17.67
C SER A 284 27.44 -121.73 -18.82
N ARG A 285 27.64 -121.01 -19.94
CA ARG A 285 28.48 -121.46 -21.05
C ARG A 285 29.95 -121.66 -20.66
N VAL A 286 30.52 -120.77 -19.85
CA VAL A 286 31.90 -120.91 -19.35
C VAL A 286 32.02 -122.13 -18.45
N THR A 287 31.04 -122.39 -17.59
CA THR A 287 31.00 -123.59 -16.74
C THR A 287 30.91 -124.87 -17.58
N GLN A 288 30.12 -124.83 -18.64
CA GLN A 288 30.00 -125.94 -19.58
C GLN A 288 31.31 -126.18 -20.35
N LEU A 289 31.95 -125.12 -20.85
CA LEU A 289 33.27 -125.21 -21.49
C LEU A 289 34.35 -125.72 -20.53
N GLN A 290 34.32 -125.35 -19.24
CA GLN A 290 35.21 -125.91 -18.23
C GLN A 290 34.99 -127.41 -18.02
N GLN A 291 33.74 -127.86 -18.14
CA GLN A 291 33.36 -129.27 -18.01
C GLN A 291 33.82 -130.08 -19.24
N ASP A 292 33.65 -129.51 -20.44
CA ASP A 292 34.17 -130.07 -21.69
C ASP A 292 35.71 -130.13 -21.68
N MET A 293 36.38 -129.13 -21.11
CA MET A 293 37.84 -129.13 -20.92
C MET A 293 38.32 -130.29 -20.05
N LYS A 294 37.61 -130.61 -18.95
CA LYS A 294 37.94 -131.76 -18.08
C LYS A 294 37.81 -133.11 -18.78
N ILE A 295 36.89 -133.23 -19.74
CA ILE A 295 36.70 -134.46 -20.52
C ILE A 295 37.87 -134.67 -21.47
N ILE A 296 38.33 -133.62 -22.14
CA ILE A 296 39.48 -133.65 -23.05
C ILE A 296 40.79 -133.99 -22.31
N GLU A 297 40.95 -133.51 -21.08
CA GLU A 297 42.13 -133.76 -20.24
C GLU A 297 42.25 -135.24 -19.80
N SER A 298 41.16 -136.02 -19.85
CA SER A 298 41.14 -137.43 -19.43
C SER A 298 41.40 -138.47 -20.53
N LEU A 299 41.49 -138.05 -21.80
CA LEU A 299 41.59 -138.95 -22.97
C LEU A 299 43.01 -139.12 -23.54
N ALA A 300 44.03 -138.45 -22.98
CA ALA A 300 45.38 -138.39 -23.57
C ALA A 300 46.50 -139.02 -22.72
N SER A 301 46.28 -140.20 -22.12
CA SER A 301 47.33 -140.95 -21.41
C SER A 301 47.55 -142.40 -21.93
N LYS A 302 48.58 -142.52 -22.79
CA LYS A 302 49.72 -143.45 -22.73
C LYS A 302 49.60 -144.98 -22.94
N ASP A 303 48.43 -145.61 -23.13
CA ASP A 303 48.38 -147.08 -23.32
C ASP A 303 48.30 -147.58 -24.77
N GLU A 304 47.83 -146.79 -25.74
CA GLU A 304 47.64 -147.30 -27.12
C GLU A 304 48.88 -147.20 -28.03
N LEU A 305 49.92 -146.44 -27.64
CA LEU A 305 51.13 -146.28 -28.47
C LEU A 305 52.16 -147.41 -28.32
N SER A 306 52.07 -148.24 -27.26
CA SER A 306 52.96 -149.41 -27.05
C SER A 306 52.60 -150.57 -28.00
N HIS A 307 51.31 -150.76 -28.28
CA HIS A 307 50.82 -151.86 -29.13
C HIS A 307 51.17 -151.71 -30.61
N VAL A 308 51.37 -150.48 -31.06
CA VAL A 308 51.78 -150.18 -32.45
C VAL A 308 53.27 -150.47 -32.65
N GLN A 309 54.10 -150.28 -31.63
CA GLN A 309 55.53 -150.58 -31.69
C GLN A 309 55.79 -152.09 -31.70
N ASP A 310 55.07 -152.86 -30.88
CA ASP A 310 55.19 -154.33 -30.83
C ASP A 310 54.67 -155.01 -32.10
N SER A 311 53.68 -154.41 -32.76
CA SER A 311 53.15 -154.89 -34.04
C SER A 311 54.14 -154.68 -35.20
N ILE A 312 54.95 -153.61 -35.17
CA ILE A 312 55.99 -153.34 -36.18
C ILE A 312 57.18 -154.32 -36.02
N THR A 313 57.53 -154.71 -34.80
CA THR A 313 58.59 -155.71 -34.55
C THR A 313 58.17 -157.13 -34.95
N SER A 314 56.90 -157.49 -34.73
CA SER A 314 56.35 -158.78 -35.18
C SER A 314 56.21 -158.89 -36.71
N LEU A 315 55.96 -157.77 -37.40
CA LEU A 315 55.91 -157.72 -38.87
C LEU A 315 57.28 -157.85 -39.51
N ASN A 316 58.34 -157.29 -38.91
CA ASN A 316 59.71 -157.45 -39.41
C ASN A 316 60.23 -158.89 -39.25
N GLN A 317 59.88 -159.58 -38.16
CA GLN A 317 60.26 -161.00 -37.99
C GLN A 317 59.53 -161.95 -38.95
N LYS A 318 58.28 -161.64 -39.34
CA LYS A 318 57.55 -162.41 -40.37
C LYS A 318 58.08 -162.19 -41.79
N ILE A 319 58.68 -161.03 -42.07
CA ILE A 319 59.29 -160.73 -43.38
C ILE A 319 60.61 -161.50 -43.54
N GLU A 320 61.42 -161.62 -42.49
CA GLU A 320 62.63 -162.47 -42.50
C GLU A 320 62.31 -163.97 -42.64
N GLU A 321 61.22 -164.44 -42.02
CA GLU A 321 60.80 -165.85 -42.11
C GLU A 321 60.19 -166.20 -43.49
N ILE A 322 59.60 -165.23 -44.19
CA ILE A 322 59.10 -165.40 -45.56
C ILE A 322 60.26 -165.44 -46.59
N ASP A 323 61.35 -164.71 -46.36
CA ASP A 323 62.53 -164.71 -47.25
C ASP A 323 63.29 -166.05 -47.19
N VAL A 324 63.40 -166.63 -46.00
CA VAL A 324 63.96 -167.98 -45.79
C VAL A 324 63.06 -169.07 -46.39
N ASN A 325 61.74 -168.90 -46.32
CA ASN A 325 60.79 -169.83 -46.96
C ASN A 325 60.77 -169.71 -48.49
N LEU A 326 61.03 -168.53 -49.07
CA LEU A 326 61.15 -168.35 -50.53
C LEU A 326 62.41 -169.05 -51.07
N THR A 327 63.52 -168.95 -50.33
CA THR A 327 64.79 -169.59 -50.71
C THR A 327 64.71 -171.14 -50.62
N GLN A 328 63.91 -171.67 -49.69
CA GLN A 328 63.64 -173.12 -49.57
C GLN A 328 62.55 -173.63 -50.54
N LEU A 329 61.74 -172.74 -51.12
CA LEU A 329 60.76 -173.07 -52.15
C LEU A 329 61.40 -173.15 -53.55
N GLU A 330 62.39 -172.29 -53.84
CA GLU A 330 63.20 -172.38 -55.07
C GLU A 330 63.99 -173.70 -55.13
N GLN A 331 64.50 -174.19 -53.99
CA GLN A 331 65.24 -175.45 -53.93
C GLN A 331 64.34 -176.71 -53.89
N LYS A 332 63.03 -176.56 -53.63
CA LYS A 332 62.04 -177.66 -53.69
C LYS A 332 61.31 -177.77 -55.03
N MET A 333 61.43 -176.77 -55.90
CA MET A 333 60.92 -176.84 -57.27
C MET A 333 61.86 -177.62 -58.21
N GLU A 334 63.13 -177.80 -57.82
CA GLU A 334 64.13 -178.55 -58.60
C GLU A 334 64.00 -180.09 -58.45
N ASP A 335 63.37 -180.60 -57.37
CA ASP A 335 63.41 -182.03 -57.02
C ASP A 335 62.06 -182.79 -57.06
N THR A 336 60.94 -182.13 -57.34
CA THR A 336 59.60 -182.76 -57.15
C THR A 336 58.77 -182.95 -58.42
N GLN A 337 59.37 -183.14 -59.60
CA GLN A 337 58.67 -183.75 -60.76
C GLN A 337 59.51 -184.73 -61.60
N VAL A 338 60.62 -185.28 -61.07
CA VAL A 338 61.40 -186.34 -61.75
C VAL A 338 61.24 -187.74 -61.11
N GLY A 339 60.88 -187.86 -59.82
CA GLY A 339 60.90 -189.18 -59.15
C GLY A 339 59.59 -189.99 -59.10
N MET A 340 58.42 -189.36 -59.02
CA MET A 340 57.16 -190.06 -58.66
C MET A 340 56.29 -190.54 -59.83
N LEU A 341 56.61 -190.22 -61.08
CA LEU A 341 56.03 -190.90 -62.25
C LEU A 341 56.84 -192.11 -62.72
N GLN A 342 58.08 -192.26 -62.25
CA GLN A 342 58.93 -193.43 -62.57
C GLN A 342 58.67 -194.65 -61.67
N LYS A 343 58.02 -194.49 -60.51
CA LYS A 343 57.75 -195.61 -59.58
C LYS A 343 56.30 -196.11 -59.58
N LYS A 344 55.34 -195.36 -60.15
CA LYS A 344 53.93 -195.77 -60.21
C LYS A 344 53.53 -196.54 -61.48
N ILE A 345 54.42 -196.66 -62.47
CA ILE A 345 54.20 -197.53 -63.65
C ILE A 345 54.95 -198.86 -63.53
N GLY A 346 56.06 -198.96 -62.79
CA GLY A 346 56.77 -200.23 -62.57
C GLY A 346 56.08 -201.25 -61.65
N GLU A 347 55.16 -200.83 -60.79
CA GLU A 347 54.40 -201.73 -59.91
C GLU A 347 53.01 -202.11 -60.46
N LEU A 348 52.56 -201.53 -61.58
CA LEU A 348 51.49 -202.12 -62.38
C LEU A 348 52.02 -203.27 -63.27
N GLU A 349 53.35 -203.39 -63.47
CA GLU A 349 53.99 -204.48 -64.21
C GLU A 349 54.34 -205.73 -63.38
N THR A 350 54.21 -205.70 -62.04
CA THR A 350 54.46 -206.89 -61.18
C THR A 350 53.31 -207.25 -60.23
N LYS A 351 52.16 -206.58 -60.35
CA LYS A 351 50.86 -207.08 -59.87
C LYS A 351 50.20 -208.11 -60.81
N GLN A 352 50.80 -208.40 -61.95
CA GLN A 352 50.25 -209.36 -62.92
C GLN A 352 51.08 -210.64 -63.08
N LYS A 353 52.31 -210.70 -62.55
CA LYS A 353 53.18 -211.86 -62.81
C LYS A 353 53.10 -212.98 -61.78
N ASN A 354 52.67 -212.77 -60.54
CA ASN A 354 52.62 -213.85 -59.53
C ASN A 354 51.47 -213.71 -58.50
N LEU A 355 50.20 -213.52 -58.88
CA LEU A 355 49.21 -214.57 -59.15
C LEU A 355 49.69 -215.67 -60.14
N GLU A 356 50.80 -216.37 -59.89
CA GLU A 356 50.80 -217.61 -59.10
C GLU A 356 49.53 -218.40 -59.44
N SER A 357 49.51 -219.33 -60.39
CA SER A 357 50.40 -220.48 -60.63
C SER A 357 50.68 -221.36 -59.40
N SER A 358 50.33 -220.89 -58.20
CA SER A 358 50.11 -221.77 -57.05
C SER A 358 48.60 -221.94 -56.90
N VAL A 359 48.00 -222.88 -57.63
CA VAL A 359 47.00 -223.86 -57.12
C VAL A 359 46.75 -224.97 -58.18
N LEU A 360 47.75 -225.74 -58.60
CA LEU A 360 47.44 -226.95 -59.39
C LEU A 360 48.24 -228.20 -59.04
N THR A 361 48.58 -228.41 -57.77
CA THR A 361 48.71 -229.77 -57.20
C THR A 361 48.79 -229.76 -55.67
N ALA A 362 47.68 -229.39 -55.02
CA ALA A 362 47.35 -229.86 -53.68
C ALA A 362 45.88 -230.33 -53.63
N TYR A 363 45.44 -230.89 -54.76
CA TYR A 363 44.42 -231.93 -54.80
C TYR A 363 45.12 -233.22 -54.36
N LEU A 364 44.58 -233.88 -53.33
CA LEU A 364 44.85 -235.28 -52.94
C LEU A 364 46.24 -235.50 -52.32
N ILE A 365 46.41 -235.91 -51.05
CA ILE A 365 45.68 -236.92 -50.28
C ILE A 365 45.85 -236.51 -48.80
N GLY A 366 44.80 -236.20 -48.07
CA GLY A 366 44.12 -237.25 -47.32
C GLY A 366 42.61 -237.09 -47.28
N ALA A 367 41.93 -237.93 -48.06
CA ALA A 367 40.77 -238.61 -47.52
C ALA A 367 41.25 -239.60 -46.44
N ALA A 368 40.36 -239.84 -45.48
CA ALA A 368 40.46 -240.85 -44.44
C ALA A 368 41.28 -240.48 -43.19
N GLY A 369 40.56 -239.82 -42.29
CA GLY A 369 40.77 -239.79 -40.86
C GLY A 369 39.83 -238.74 -40.25
N VAL A 370 38.55 -238.66 -40.64
CA VAL A 370 37.51 -239.67 -40.38
C VAL A 370 37.56 -240.16 -38.95
N ALA A 371 36.43 -239.96 -38.28
CA ALA A 371 36.08 -240.57 -37.00
C ALA A 371 37.14 -240.25 -35.93
N ILE A 372 36.99 -239.17 -35.21
CA ILE A 372 35.89 -239.01 -34.27
C ILE A 372 35.69 -237.48 -34.26
N GLY A 373 34.53 -237.02 -34.70
CA GLY A 373 33.34 -237.47 -34.03
C GLY A 373 33.26 -236.64 -32.76
N LEU A 374 32.09 -236.07 -32.57
CA LEU A 374 31.12 -236.84 -31.81
C LEU A 374 31.58 -236.87 -30.38
N ILE A 375 30.68 -236.35 -29.58
CA ILE A 375 30.81 -236.39 -28.15
C ILE A 375 31.84 -235.31 -27.79
N ALA A 376 31.43 -234.11 -27.46
CA ALA A 376 30.28 -233.94 -26.65
C ALA A 376 29.94 -232.47 -26.65
N VAL A 377 28.68 -232.13 -26.86
CA VAL A 377 27.62 -232.63 -25.97
C VAL A 377 28.06 -232.17 -24.59
N LEU A 378 27.28 -231.21 -24.11
CA LEU A 378 27.27 -230.85 -22.72
C LEU A 378 28.47 -229.96 -22.34
N PHE A 379 28.31 -228.81 -21.72
CA PHE A 379 27.18 -228.37 -20.94
C PHE A 379 26.79 -226.96 -21.43
N GLN A 380 25.55 -226.73 -21.87
CA GLN A 380 24.33 -226.91 -21.09
C GLN A 380 24.33 -225.91 -19.94
N TRP A 381 23.24 -225.15 -19.94
CA TRP A 381 22.56 -224.73 -18.73
C TRP A 381 23.27 -223.67 -17.90
N SER A 382 22.62 -222.53 -17.65
CA SER A 382 21.38 -222.43 -16.86
C SER A 382 21.47 -223.10 -15.49
N GLY A 383 20.66 -222.59 -14.60
CA GLY A 383 20.34 -223.25 -13.36
C GLY A 383 21.15 -222.59 -12.25
N GLN A 384 20.57 -221.67 -11.51
CA GLN A 384 19.16 -221.64 -11.12
C GLN A 384 18.37 -220.47 -11.69
#